data_AF-A0A6A6J2W1-F1
#
_entry.id   AF-A0A6A6J2W1-F1
#
_cell.length_a   1.000
_cell.length_b   1.000
_cell.length_c   1.000
_cell.angle_alpha   90.00
_cell.angle_beta   90.00
_cell.angle_gamma   90.00
#
_symmetry.space_group_name_H-M   'P 1'
#
loop_
_entity.id
_entity.type
_entity.pdbx_description
1 polymer ?
#
loop_
_entity_poly.entity_id
_entity_poly.type
_entity_poly.pdbx_seq_one_letter_code
_entity_poly.pdbx_strand_id
1 'polypeptide(L)'
;MAAADTQAPPTEPAPTLPDYLTDPDAVLKDAQAKWRYGRAPDYSKTRKVFAESKPTSAKTMSHEAGSLPELVQNLVKNWEVEASFKPTLSDWRTIDHENYSFAINGSEPQGAEHMLKMGTYNAIIAPNEFYSPEYSDFASSHKTFKRMMPTFAWEVLEVYSGPPTVSFRWRHWGAMKNDYVGFNNKGEKVTAKAHGGPIDIQGVTVATVNDKIQLQSVRTWFDPMDMFRQIAPNGVVKKEAVDKSLSPGEAIDSEQKVEIDQRPRPLETLNGKMTDLSVKPVQTPTQESGPNKLVAGTGCPFAGPNPQEAAAPFPPAKVSGHPLESGEQSKISHPNIALSASAKEILKSGEQEGVGQCPFISTAPQ
;
A
#
# COMPACT_ATOMS: atom_id res chain seq x y z
N MET A 1 46.23 51.13 -16.84
CA MET A 1 45.49 50.27 -15.89
C MET A 1 44.75 49.24 -16.72
N ALA A 2 45.35 48.07 -16.96
CA ALA A 2 44.70 46.97 -17.66
C ALA A 2 43.76 46.26 -16.68
N ALA A 3 42.49 46.11 -17.06
CA ALA A 3 41.50 45.37 -16.27
C ALA A 3 41.87 43.89 -16.29
N ALA A 4 42.10 43.32 -15.10
CA ALA A 4 42.31 41.90 -14.93
C ALA A 4 40.99 41.17 -15.18
N ASP A 5 40.98 40.36 -16.23
CA ASP A 5 39.90 39.44 -16.55
C ASP A 5 39.90 38.34 -15.48
N THR A 6 38.93 38.40 -14.57
CA THR A 6 38.78 37.42 -13.49
C THR A 6 37.94 36.27 -14.03
N GLN A 7 38.63 35.23 -14.50
CA GLN A 7 38.01 34.00 -14.95
C GLN A 7 37.26 33.36 -13.76
N ALA A 8 35.94 33.25 -13.91
CA ALA A 8 35.09 32.58 -12.94
C ALA A 8 35.59 31.12 -12.74
N PRO A 9 35.56 30.60 -11.50
CA PRO A 9 35.99 29.23 -11.23
C PRO A 9 35.14 28.23 -12.03
N PRO A 10 35.71 27.10 -12.47
CA PRO A 10 34.98 26.11 -13.24
C PRO A 10 33.78 25.60 -12.44
N THR A 11 32.59 25.76 -13.01
CA THR A 11 31.35 25.18 -12.50
C THR A 11 31.54 23.68 -12.35
N GLU A 12 31.45 23.18 -11.12
CA GLU A 12 31.46 21.75 -10.82
C GLU A 12 30.37 21.05 -11.66
N PRO A 13 30.68 19.93 -12.36
CA PRO A 13 29.69 19.25 -13.18
C PRO A 13 28.49 18.86 -12.31
N ALA A 14 27.29 19.17 -12.79
CA ALA A 14 26.06 18.81 -12.09
C ALA A 14 26.10 17.32 -11.71
N PRO A 15 25.75 16.95 -10.47
CA PRO A 15 25.78 15.57 -10.04
C PRO A 15 24.93 14.73 -10.98
N THR A 16 25.54 13.68 -11.54
CA THR A 16 24.86 12.76 -12.45
C THR A 16 23.84 11.94 -11.65
N LEU A 17 22.62 11.85 -12.17
CA LEU A 17 21.58 11.05 -11.53
C LEU A 17 22.02 9.58 -11.48
N PRO A 18 21.75 8.86 -10.38
CA PRO A 18 21.98 7.42 -10.31
C PRO A 18 21.26 6.66 -11.44
N ASP A 19 21.89 5.59 -11.92
CA ASP A 19 21.37 4.75 -13.00
C ASP A 19 19.97 4.18 -12.70
N TYR A 20 19.73 3.77 -11.45
CA TYR A 20 18.45 3.23 -10.97
C TYR A 20 17.28 4.24 -10.98
N LEU A 21 17.54 5.53 -11.24
CA LEU A 21 16.50 6.53 -11.51
C LEU A 21 16.18 6.65 -12.99
N THR A 22 17.16 6.41 -13.86
CA THR A 22 17.03 6.61 -15.31
C THR A 22 16.69 5.32 -16.06
N ASP A 23 16.86 4.16 -15.43
CA ASP A 23 16.63 2.85 -16.02
C ASP A 23 15.83 1.96 -15.05
N PRO A 24 14.59 1.54 -15.41
CA PRO A 24 13.76 0.67 -14.57
C PRO A 24 14.33 -0.73 -14.34
N ASP A 25 15.36 -1.13 -15.10
CA ASP A 25 15.98 -2.44 -15.05
C ASP A 25 17.48 -2.35 -14.66
N ALA A 26 17.92 -1.20 -14.11
CA ALA A 26 19.32 -0.96 -13.74
C ALA A 26 19.90 -2.06 -12.85
N VAL A 27 19.19 -2.45 -11.78
CA VAL A 27 19.68 -3.44 -10.80
C VAL A 27 19.69 -4.87 -11.33
N LEU A 28 18.95 -5.16 -12.41
CA LEU A 28 18.99 -6.47 -13.09
C LEU A 28 20.33 -6.69 -13.81
N LYS A 29 21.09 -5.62 -14.04
CA LYS A 29 22.39 -5.64 -14.72
C LYS A 29 23.57 -5.82 -13.75
N ASP A 30 23.30 -5.97 -12.45
CA ASP A 30 24.33 -6.12 -11.42
C ASP A 30 24.98 -7.51 -11.52
N ALA A 31 26.06 -7.59 -12.31
CA ALA A 31 26.75 -8.85 -12.62
C ALA A 31 27.35 -9.55 -11.40
N GLN A 32 27.67 -8.81 -10.34
CA GLN A 32 28.29 -9.32 -9.12
C GLN A 32 27.28 -9.53 -7.98
N ALA A 33 26.00 -9.19 -8.18
CA ALA A 33 24.99 -9.33 -7.14
C ALA A 33 24.72 -10.81 -6.84
N LYS A 34 24.52 -11.12 -5.56
CA LYS A 34 24.02 -12.43 -5.14
C LYS A 34 22.52 -12.47 -5.36
N TRP A 35 22.07 -13.47 -6.09
CA TRP A 35 20.64 -13.65 -6.38
C TRP A 35 20.08 -14.80 -5.56
N ARG A 36 18.92 -14.58 -4.93
CA ARG A 36 18.20 -15.56 -4.09
C ARG A 36 17.98 -16.90 -4.79
N TYR A 37 17.82 -16.89 -6.11
CA TYR A 37 17.60 -18.07 -6.95
C TYR A 37 18.75 -18.33 -7.94
N GLY A 38 19.95 -17.83 -7.63
CA GLY A 38 21.16 -18.03 -8.44
C GLY A 38 21.22 -17.27 -9.76
N ARG A 39 20.19 -16.49 -10.10
CA ARG A 39 20.15 -15.63 -11.31
C ARG A 39 19.25 -14.42 -11.11
N ALA A 40 19.47 -13.39 -11.91
CA ALA A 40 18.57 -12.24 -12.01
C ALA A 40 17.15 -12.70 -12.43
N PRO A 41 16.09 -12.10 -11.85
CA PRO A 41 14.72 -12.41 -12.22
C PRO A 41 14.40 -11.88 -13.63
N ASP A 42 13.49 -12.56 -14.32
CA ASP A 42 13.01 -12.14 -15.64
C ASP A 42 11.71 -11.33 -15.51
N TYR A 43 11.81 -10.02 -15.73
CA TYR A 43 10.68 -9.09 -15.75
C TYR A 43 10.17 -8.80 -17.17
N SER A 44 10.73 -9.40 -18.23
CA SER A 44 10.42 -9.09 -19.63
C SER A 44 8.92 -9.15 -19.94
N LYS A 45 8.21 -10.17 -19.43
CA LYS A 45 6.76 -10.33 -19.60
C LYS A 45 5.97 -9.22 -18.93
N THR A 46 6.29 -8.89 -17.68
CA THR A 46 5.61 -7.83 -16.93
C THR A 46 5.88 -6.47 -17.55
N ARG A 47 7.12 -6.20 -17.99
CA ARG A 47 7.50 -4.97 -18.71
C ARG A 47 6.77 -4.86 -20.04
N LYS A 48 6.66 -5.95 -20.79
CA LYS A 48 5.89 -6.01 -22.03
C LYS A 48 4.41 -5.71 -21.77
N VAL A 49 3.78 -6.37 -20.80
CA VAL A 49 2.38 -6.08 -20.41
C VAL A 49 2.22 -4.62 -20.01
N PHE A 50 3.15 -4.06 -19.22
CA PHE A 50 3.12 -2.65 -18.80
C PHE A 50 3.30 -1.67 -19.96
N ALA A 51 4.11 -2.01 -20.97
CA ALA A 51 4.33 -1.17 -22.14
C ALA A 51 3.17 -1.26 -23.15
N GLU A 52 2.58 -2.46 -23.32
CA GLU A 52 1.50 -2.74 -24.27
C GLU A 52 0.12 -2.37 -23.74
N SER A 53 -0.05 -2.30 -22.41
CA SER A 53 -1.21 -1.67 -21.81
C SER A 53 -1.12 -0.17 -22.10
N LYS A 54 -1.69 0.24 -23.23
CA LYS A 54 -1.94 1.64 -23.57
C LYS A 54 -2.84 2.29 -22.50
N PRO A 55 -2.98 3.64 -22.49
CA PRO A 55 -3.84 4.41 -21.57
C PRO A 55 -5.36 4.08 -21.56
N THR A 56 -5.78 2.89 -21.99
CA THR A 56 -7.18 2.60 -22.33
C THR A 56 -7.70 1.25 -21.83
N SER A 57 -6.89 0.41 -21.17
CA SER A 57 -7.44 -0.81 -20.54
C SER A 57 -6.82 -1.23 -19.21
N ALA A 58 -5.55 -0.89 -18.94
CA ALA A 58 -4.92 -1.33 -17.69
C ALA A 58 -3.75 -0.48 -17.16
N LYS A 59 -3.11 0.39 -17.96
CA LYS A 59 -2.17 1.41 -17.47
C LYS A 59 -2.83 2.76 -17.62
N THR A 60 -2.68 3.63 -16.64
CA THR A 60 -3.37 4.94 -16.63
C THR A 60 -2.44 6.11 -16.89
N MET A 61 -1.16 6.00 -16.54
CA MET A 61 -0.22 7.11 -16.62
C MET A 61 0.87 6.89 -17.67
N SER A 62 1.21 7.96 -18.39
CA SER A 62 2.42 8.05 -19.20
C SER A 62 3.24 9.23 -18.69
N HIS A 63 4.44 8.96 -18.22
CA HIS A 63 5.34 9.99 -17.69
C HIS A 63 6.27 10.50 -18.79
N GLU A 64 6.58 11.79 -18.75
CA GLU A 64 7.59 12.39 -19.63
C GLU A 64 8.99 11.87 -19.23
N ALA A 65 9.85 11.66 -20.22
CA ALA A 65 11.20 11.17 -19.99
C ALA A 65 11.99 12.16 -19.11
N GLY A 66 12.64 11.67 -18.05
CA GLY A 66 13.36 12.47 -17.07
C GLY A 66 12.47 13.22 -16.08
N SER A 67 11.14 13.11 -16.17
CA SER A 67 10.22 13.74 -15.21
C SER A 67 10.31 13.09 -13.84
N LEU A 68 10.04 13.85 -12.78
CA LEU A 68 10.04 13.35 -11.41
C LEU A 68 9.18 12.07 -11.22
N PRO A 69 7.95 11.97 -11.77
CA PRO A 69 7.18 10.73 -11.72
C PRO A 69 7.87 9.51 -12.36
N GLU A 70 8.59 9.70 -13.46
CA GLU A 70 9.36 8.61 -14.08
C GLU A 70 10.53 8.18 -13.19
N LEU A 71 11.29 9.15 -12.65
CA LEU A 71 12.43 8.88 -11.77
C LEU A 71 11.99 8.13 -10.49
N VAL A 72 10.90 8.60 -9.86
CA VAL A 72 10.28 7.91 -8.70
C VAL A 72 9.84 6.51 -9.10
N GLN A 73 9.24 6.35 -10.28
CA GLN A 73 8.78 5.06 -10.73
C GLN A 73 9.91 4.06 -10.91
N ASN A 74 11.02 4.50 -11.50
CA ASN A 74 12.20 3.68 -11.72
C ASN A 74 12.88 3.31 -10.40
N LEU A 75 12.97 4.25 -9.45
CA LEU A 75 13.51 3.98 -8.11
C LEU A 75 12.75 2.85 -7.41
N VAL A 76 11.41 2.94 -7.36
CA VAL A 76 10.58 1.93 -6.68
C VAL A 76 10.67 0.57 -7.38
N LYS A 77 10.68 0.54 -8.72
CA LYS A 77 10.84 -0.70 -9.49
C LYS A 77 12.18 -1.38 -9.22
N ASN A 78 13.28 -0.62 -9.17
CA ASN A 78 14.59 -1.17 -8.83
C ASN A 78 14.61 -1.64 -7.36
N TRP A 79 14.11 -0.84 -6.41
CA TRP A 79 14.03 -1.20 -5.01
C TRP A 79 13.26 -2.50 -4.77
N GLU A 80 12.12 -2.72 -5.45
CA GLU A 80 11.34 -3.95 -5.32
C GLU A 80 12.13 -5.18 -5.80
N VAL A 81 12.87 -5.05 -6.90
CA VAL A 81 13.74 -6.14 -7.40
C VAL A 81 14.83 -6.47 -6.39
N GLU A 82 15.47 -5.47 -5.80
CA GLU A 82 16.49 -5.68 -4.75
C GLU A 82 15.88 -6.36 -3.52
N ALA A 83 14.74 -5.85 -3.04
CA ALA A 83 14.02 -6.36 -1.88
C ALA A 83 13.59 -7.82 -2.01
N SER A 84 13.11 -8.19 -3.19
CA SER A 84 12.60 -9.54 -3.46
C SER A 84 13.74 -10.52 -3.77
N PHE A 85 14.77 -10.12 -4.52
CA PHE A 85 15.70 -11.08 -5.14
C PHE A 85 17.15 -11.01 -4.68
N LYS A 86 17.59 -9.96 -4.00
CA LYS A 86 18.96 -9.87 -3.47
C LYS A 86 18.96 -10.20 -1.97
N PRO A 87 19.52 -11.34 -1.54
CA PRO A 87 19.46 -11.78 -0.15
C PRO A 87 20.52 -11.11 0.75
N THR A 88 21.31 -10.18 0.22
CA THR A 88 22.39 -9.50 0.95
C THR A 88 22.24 -7.99 0.79
N LEU A 89 22.19 -7.25 1.91
CA LEU A 89 22.00 -5.80 1.90
C LEU A 89 23.11 -5.03 1.18
N SER A 90 24.35 -5.55 1.21
CA SER A 90 25.46 -4.92 0.48
C SER A 90 25.20 -4.77 -1.02
N ASP A 91 24.32 -5.60 -1.58
CA ASP A 91 23.98 -5.58 -3.00
C ASP A 91 22.82 -4.61 -3.30
N TRP A 92 22.19 -4.00 -2.27
CA TRP A 92 21.10 -3.05 -2.44
C TRP A 92 21.64 -1.63 -2.62
N ARG A 93 21.47 -1.07 -3.81
CA ARG A 93 21.99 0.27 -4.16
C ARG A 93 20.99 1.37 -3.89
N THR A 94 19.70 1.04 -3.88
CA THR A 94 18.58 2.00 -3.79
C THR A 94 18.29 2.52 -2.38
N ILE A 95 18.96 2.00 -1.36
CA ILE A 95 18.72 2.34 0.05
C ILE A 95 19.98 2.89 0.72
N ASP A 96 19.78 3.75 1.72
CA ASP A 96 20.82 4.16 2.66
C ASP A 96 20.90 3.11 3.79
N HIS A 97 21.89 2.22 3.74
CA HIS A 97 21.96 1.04 4.63
C HIS A 97 21.85 1.37 6.12
N GLU A 98 22.41 2.50 6.55
CA GLU A 98 22.43 2.87 7.97
C GLU A 98 21.09 3.44 8.44
N ASN A 99 20.40 4.18 7.57
CA ASN A 99 19.21 4.94 7.93
C ASN A 99 17.91 4.34 7.39
N TYR A 100 17.98 3.30 6.56
CA TYR A 100 16.82 2.73 5.89
C TYR A 100 15.79 2.16 6.85
N SER A 101 14.55 2.61 6.68
CA SER A 101 13.38 2.09 7.37
C SER A 101 12.15 2.07 6.47
N PHE A 102 11.28 1.10 6.74
CA PHE A 102 10.03 0.89 6.01
C PHE A 102 8.88 0.66 7.00
N ALA A 103 7.76 1.38 6.80
CA ALA A 103 6.59 1.33 7.68
C ALA A 103 5.28 1.34 6.85
N ILE A 104 4.27 0.64 7.35
CA ILE A 104 2.97 0.53 6.67
C ILE A 104 1.82 0.84 7.62
N ASN A 105 0.85 1.64 7.15
CA ASN A 105 -0.41 1.90 7.85
C ASN A 105 -0.24 2.34 9.31
N GLY A 106 0.85 3.07 9.60
CA GLY A 106 1.17 3.55 10.93
C GLY A 106 1.92 2.56 11.83
N SER A 107 2.39 1.43 11.30
CA SER A 107 3.24 0.50 12.04
C SER A 107 4.59 1.13 12.41
N GLU A 108 5.27 0.53 13.39
CA GLU A 108 6.63 0.92 13.73
C GLU A 108 7.58 0.68 12.54
N PRO A 109 8.48 1.63 12.23
CA PRO A 109 9.45 1.47 11.14
C PRO A 109 10.37 0.27 11.36
N GLN A 110 10.54 -0.54 10.32
CA GLN A 110 11.40 -1.72 10.32
C GLN A 110 12.62 -1.48 9.42
N GLY A 111 13.79 -1.95 9.86
CA GLY A 111 15.03 -1.86 9.09
C GLY A 111 15.12 -2.88 7.94
N ALA A 112 16.14 -2.73 7.10
CA ALA A 112 16.32 -3.56 5.90
C ALA A 112 16.52 -5.06 6.22
N GLU A 113 17.19 -5.38 7.33
CA GLU A 113 17.37 -6.77 7.79
C GLU A 113 16.05 -7.47 8.12
N HIS A 114 15.12 -6.75 8.75
CA HIS A 114 13.79 -7.28 9.04
C HIS A 114 13.02 -7.55 7.74
N MET A 115 13.09 -6.62 6.78
CA MET A 115 12.48 -6.79 5.46
C MET A 115 13.05 -8.01 4.71
N LEU A 116 14.36 -8.20 4.74
CA LEU A 116 15.02 -9.36 4.11
C LEU A 116 14.53 -10.69 4.69
N LYS A 117 14.35 -10.73 6.02
CA LYS A 117 13.93 -11.93 6.75
C LYS A 117 12.46 -12.27 6.51
N MET A 118 11.58 -11.27 6.61
CA MET A 118 10.13 -11.49 6.49
C MET A 118 9.71 -11.69 5.03
N GLY A 119 10.32 -10.96 4.10
CA GLY A 119 9.83 -10.82 2.74
C GLY A 119 8.80 -9.72 2.60
N THR A 120 8.69 -9.15 1.40
CA THR A 120 7.84 -7.99 1.09
C THR A 120 6.37 -8.23 1.43
N TYR A 121 5.76 -9.32 0.94
CA TYR A 121 4.35 -9.62 1.24
C TYR A 121 4.04 -9.76 2.74
N ASN A 122 4.92 -10.45 3.47
CA ASN A 122 4.78 -10.64 4.92
C ASN A 122 4.97 -9.36 5.72
N ALA A 123 5.79 -8.43 5.21
CA ALA A 123 5.98 -7.13 5.83
C ALA A 123 4.79 -6.18 5.61
N ILE A 124 3.98 -6.40 4.54
CA ILE A 124 2.93 -5.45 4.15
C ILE A 124 1.50 -5.91 4.47
N ILE A 125 1.25 -7.20 4.66
CA ILE A 125 -0.09 -7.75 4.90
C ILE A 125 -0.22 -8.23 6.35
N ALA A 126 -1.02 -7.51 7.14
CA ALA A 126 -1.37 -7.94 8.49
C ALA A 126 -2.22 -9.23 8.49
N PRO A 127 -2.13 -10.07 9.53
CA PRO A 127 -2.97 -11.25 9.68
C PRO A 127 -4.46 -10.94 9.54
N ASN A 128 -5.14 -11.67 8.67
CA ASN A 128 -6.56 -11.53 8.37
C ASN A 128 -7.19 -12.89 8.00
N GLU A 129 -8.46 -12.88 7.59
CA GLU A 129 -9.20 -14.10 7.30
C GLU A 129 -8.77 -14.85 6.02
N PHE A 130 -7.93 -14.23 5.19
CA PHE A 130 -7.37 -14.78 3.95
C PHE A 130 -5.88 -15.12 4.10
N TYR A 131 -5.12 -14.27 4.79
CA TYR A 131 -3.67 -14.32 4.83
C TYR A 131 -3.09 -14.08 6.23
N SER A 132 -2.01 -14.78 6.58
CA SER A 132 -1.21 -14.51 7.77
C SER A 132 0.28 -14.74 7.52
N PRO A 133 1.13 -13.74 7.83
CA PRO A 133 2.57 -13.90 7.87
C PRO A 133 3.06 -14.97 8.85
N GLU A 134 2.27 -15.32 9.87
CA GLU A 134 2.64 -16.34 10.87
C GLU A 134 2.65 -17.76 10.29
N TYR A 135 1.86 -17.99 9.23
CA TYR A 135 1.70 -19.30 8.58
C TYR A 135 2.24 -19.31 7.14
N SER A 136 2.91 -18.23 6.71
CA SER A 136 3.46 -18.08 5.36
C SER A 136 4.90 -17.61 5.41
N ASP A 137 5.80 -18.34 4.77
CA ASP A 137 7.20 -17.94 4.61
C ASP A 137 7.41 -17.13 3.31
N PHE A 138 8.66 -16.71 3.06
CA PHE A 138 9.01 -15.96 1.85
C PHE A 138 8.63 -16.73 0.57
N ALA A 139 8.90 -18.03 0.51
CA ALA A 139 8.68 -18.82 -0.70
C ALA A 139 7.18 -19.11 -0.92
N SER A 140 6.45 -19.42 0.16
CA SER A 140 5.02 -19.71 0.11
C SER A 140 4.21 -18.47 -0.25
N SER A 141 4.52 -17.31 0.34
CA SER A 141 3.88 -16.02 0.01
C SER A 141 4.10 -15.62 -1.45
N HIS A 142 5.34 -15.70 -1.94
CA HIS A 142 5.65 -15.45 -3.35
C HIS A 142 4.93 -16.44 -4.27
N LYS A 143 4.87 -17.73 -3.89
CA LYS A 143 4.12 -18.74 -4.65
C LYS A 143 2.63 -18.38 -4.73
N THR A 144 2.00 -18.03 -3.62
CA THR A 144 0.58 -17.63 -3.55
C THR A 144 0.27 -16.49 -4.52
N PHE A 145 0.94 -15.35 -4.38
CA PHE A 145 0.58 -14.16 -5.15
C PHE A 145 1.05 -14.24 -6.61
N LYS A 146 2.25 -14.76 -6.88
CA LYS A 146 2.78 -14.89 -8.25
C LYS A 146 2.02 -15.92 -9.08
N ARG A 147 1.54 -17.01 -8.46
CA ARG A 147 0.69 -17.99 -9.16
C ARG A 147 -0.66 -17.36 -9.49
N MET A 148 -1.31 -16.70 -8.52
CA MET A 148 -2.61 -16.05 -8.72
C MET A 148 -2.56 -14.94 -9.78
N MET A 149 -1.57 -14.05 -9.69
CA MET A 149 -1.37 -12.90 -10.58
C MET A 149 0.03 -12.93 -11.19
N PRO A 150 0.24 -13.67 -12.30
CA PRO A 150 1.56 -13.76 -12.96
C PRO A 150 2.12 -12.42 -13.45
N THR A 151 1.23 -11.44 -13.64
CA THR A 151 1.57 -10.07 -14.03
C THR A 151 0.82 -9.13 -13.11
N PHE A 152 1.54 -8.59 -12.13
CA PHE A 152 1.05 -7.57 -11.20
C PHE A 152 1.96 -6.35 -11.31
N ALA A 153 1.57 -5.43 -12.19
CA ALA A 153 2.35 -4.25 -12.49
C ALA A 153 2.23 -3.21 -11.38
N TRP A 154 3.15 -2.25 -11.37
CA TRP A 154 3.15 -1.12 -10.47
C TRP A 154 3.40 0.17 -11.24
N GLU A 155 2.65 1.23 -10.94
CA GLU A 155 2.80 2.55 -11.56
C GLU A 155 2.61 3.68 -10.54
N VAL A 156 3.27 4.81 -10.82
CA VAL A 156 3.03 6.07 -10.11
C VAL A 156 1.81 6.74 -10.75
N LEU A 157 0.85 7.15 -9.92
CA LEU A 157 -0.34 7.87 -10.37
C LEU A 157 -0.12 9.38 -10.33
N GLU A 158 0.55 9.85 -9.29
CA GLU A 158 0.73 11.29 -9.04
C GLU A 158 1.88 11.53 -8.08
N VAL A 159 2.63 12.62 -8.26
CA VAL A 159 3.69 13.04 -7.34
C VAL A 159 3.36 14.42 -6.80
N TYR A 160 3.36 14.57 -5.47
CA TYR A 160 2.99 15.80 -4.76
C TYR A 160 4.20 16.60 -4.29
N SER A 161 5.36 15.96 -4.09
CA SER A 161 6.60 16.64 -3.68
C SER A 161 7.86 15.95 -4.21
N GLY A 162 8.94 16.72 -4.40
CA GLY A 162 10.27 16.23 -4.77
C GLY A 162 11.21 16.02 -3.58
N PRO A 163 12.46 15.57 -3.82
CA PRO A 163 13.45 15.35 -2.77
C PRO A 163 13.71 16.62 -1.91
N PRO A 164 14.11 16.47 -0.62
CA PRO A 164 14.46 15.22 0.05
C PRO A 164 13.26 14.40 0.53
N THR A 165 12.06 14.97 0.57
CA THR A 165 10.84 14.27 1.01
C THR A 165 9.85 14.17 -0.14
N VAL A 166 9.85 13.02 -0.80
CA VAL A 166 8.99 12.72 -1.95
C VAL A 166 7.69 12.12 -1.46
N SER A 167 6.56 12.66 -1.89
CA SER A 167 5.24 12.11 -1.61
C SER A 167 4.50 11.84 -2.91
N PHE A 168 3.90 10.66 -3.03
CA PHE A 168 3.30 10.22 -4.29
C PHE A 168 2.19 9.20 -4.05
N ARG A 169 1.24 9.16 -4.99
CA ARG A 169 0.19 8.14 -5.08
C ARG A 169 0.60 7.10 -6.12
N TRP A 170 0.28 5.85 -5.85
CA TRP A 170 0.67 4.72 -6.67
C TRP A 170 -0.45 3.69 -6.75
N ARG A 171 -0.31 2.74 -7.68
CA ARG A 171 -1.13 1.54 -7.71
C ARG A 171 -0.38 0.30 -8.14
N HIS A 172 -0.82 -0.85 -7.63
CA HIS A 172 -0.55 -2.14 -8.25
C HIS A 172 -1.79 -2.62 -8.99
N TRP A 173 -1.61 -3.24 -10.16
CA TRP A 173 -2.72 -3.79 -10.91
C TRP A 173 -2.36 -5.06 -11.68
N GLY A 174 -3.32 -5.93 -11.89
CA GLY A 174 -3.16 -7.18 -12.64
C GLY A 174 -4.48 -7.90 -12.85
N ALA A 175 -4.42 -9.12 -13.39
CA ALA A 175 -5.58 -9.98 -13.54
C ALA A 175 -5.43 -11.23 -12.67
N MET A 176 -6.51 -11.63 -11.98
CA MET A 176 -6.56 -12.87 -11.21
C MET A 176 -6.71 -14.07 -12.15
N LYS A 177 -5.58 -14.53 -12.71
CA LYS A 177 -5.56 -15.58 -13.74
C LYS A 177 -5.74 -16.98 -13.17
N ASN A 178 -5.29 -17.22 -11.94
CA ASN A 178 -5.35 -18.52 -11.30
C ASN A 178 -5.95 -18.39 -9.90
N ASP A 179 -6.36 -19.53 -9.33
CA ASP A 179 -6.94 -19.61 -8.00
C ASP A 179 -5.99 -19.02 -6.95
N TYR A 180 -6.55 -18.26 -5.99
CA TYR A 180 -5.84 -17.87 -4.78
C TYR A 180 -5.75 -19.08 -3.85
N VAL A 181 -4.56 -19.34 -3.32
CA VAL A 181 -4.33 -20.34 -2.28
C VAL A 181 -3.36 -19.77 -1.25
N GLY A 182 -3.81 -19.59 -0.01
CA GLY A 182 -3.02 -19.03 1.09
C GLY A 182 -3.42 -19.61 2.45
N PHE A 183 -2.86 -19.07 3.53
CA PHE A 183 -3.19 -19.47 4.90
C PHE A 183 -3.65 -18.26 5.70
N ASN A 184 -4.78 -18.38 6.40
CA ASN A 184 -5.33 -17.28 7.20
C ASN A 184 -4.72 -17.19 8.61
N ASN A 185 -5.21 -16.23 9.39
CA ASN A 185 -4.83 -16.03 10.80
C ASN A 185 -5.16 -17.20 11.75
N LYS A 186 -5.85 -18.24 11.30
CA LYS A 186 -6.12 -19.47 12.04
C LYS A 186 -5.25 -20.64 11.57
N GLY A 187 -4.40 -20.44 10.58
CA GLY A 187 -3.62 -21.50 9.94
C GLY A 187 -4.45 -22.41 9.03
N GLU A 188 -5.66 -21.99 8.64
CA GLU A 188 -6.50 -22.72 7.68
C GLU A 188 -6.07 -22.38 6.26
N LYS A 189 -6.08 -23.36 5.37
CA LYS A 189 -5.87 -23.16 3.95
C LYS A 189 -7.09 -22.50 3.34
N VAL A 190 -6.92 -21.30 2.81
CA VAL A 190 -7.96 -20.52 2.17
C VAL A 190 -7.79 -20.61 0.66
N THR A 191 -8.87 -20.97 -0.04
CA THR A 191 -8.91 -20.98 -1.51
C THR A 191 -10.02 -20.08 -2.03
N ALA A 192 -9.70 -19.25 -3.02
CA ALA A 192 -10.69 -18.49 -3.81
C ALA A 192 -10.50 -18.78 -5.30
N LYS A 193 -11.60 -19.08 -6.00
CA LYS A 193 -11.58 -19.42 -7.42
C LYS A 193 -11.23 -18.20 -8.27
N ALA A 194 -10.41 -18.41 -9.30
CA ALA A 194 -10.10 -17.39 -10.28
C ALA A 194 -11.38 -16.90 -10.97
N HIS A 195 -11.60 -15.59 -10.93
CA HIS A 195 -12.67 -14.94 -11.71
C HIS A 195 -12.14 -14.24 -12.97
N GLY A 196 -10.81 -14.23 -13.21
CA GLY A 196 -10.19 -13.63 -14.40
C GLY A 196 -10.24 -12.10 -14.46
N GLY A 197 -10.93 -11.46 -13.50
CA GLY A 197 -11.11 -10.01 -13.45
C GLY A 197 -9.88 -9.24 -12.97
N PRO A 198 -9.93 -7.91 -13.05
CA PRO A 198 -8.85 -7.05 -12.60
C PRO A 198 -8.76 -7.05 -11.07
N ILE A 199 -7.52 -6.95 -10.58
CA ILE A 199 -7.18 -6.57 -9.21
C ILE A 199 -6.41 -5.26 -9.30
N ASP A 200 -6.84 -4.23 -8.60
CA ASP A 200 -6.26 -2.89 -8.59
C ASP A 200 -6.24 -2.36 -7.15
N ILE A 201 -5.05 -2.22 -6.58
CA ILE A 201 -4.87 -1.65 -5.24
C ILE A 201 -4.09 -0.36 -5.34
N GLN A 202 -4.50 0.64 -4.57
CA GLN A 202 -3.90 1.96 -4.57
C GLN A 202 -3.41 2.34 -3.18
N GLY A 203 -2.42 3.22 -3.13
CA GLY A 203 -1.91 3.75 -1.89
C GLY A 203 -1.14 5.04 -2.09
N VAL A 204 -0.69 5.58 -0.97
CA VAL A 204 0.17 6.77 -0.91
C VAL A 204 1.46 6.42 -0.18
N THR A 205 2.55 7.04 -0.60
CA THR A 205 3.87 6.86 0.03
C THR A 205 4.49 8.22 0.28
N VAL A 206 5.10 8.38 1.45
CA VAL A 206 6.02 9.47 1.77
C VAL A 206 7.39 8.85 2.02
N ALA A 207 8.37 9.23 1.21
CA ALA A 207 9.72 8.72 1.24
C ALA A 207 10.73 9.86 1.44
N THR A 208 11.61 9.73 2.44
CA THR A 208 12.79 10.58 2.59
C THR A 208 13.99 9.92 1.91
N VAL A 209 14.76 10.70 1.16
CA VAL A 209 15.98 10.28 0.48
C VAL A 209 17.18 11.15 0.84
N ASN A 210 18.38 10.59 0.79
CA ASN A 210 19.63 11.35 0.92
C ASN A 210 20.03 12.06 -0.39
N ASP A 211 21.17 12.75 -0.39
CA ASP A 211 21.68 13.48 -1.57
C ASP A 211 22.01 12.59 -2.78
N LYS A 212 22.20 11.28 -2.55
CA LYS A 212 22.38 10.27 -3.60
C LYS A 212 21.04 9.66 -4.06
N ILE A 213 19.92 10.19 -3.58
CA ILE A 213 18.57 9.69 -3.86
C ILE A 213 18.42 8.22 -3.43
N GLN A 214 19.03 7.86 -2.30
CA GLN A 214 18.83 6.56 -1.65
C GLN A 214 17.77 6.68 -0.57
N LEU A 215 16.91 5.67 -0.45
CA LEU A 215 15.81 5.66 0.51
C LEU A 215 16.32 5.60 1.96
N GLN A 216 15.81 6.48 2.82
CA GLN A 216 16.07 6.51 4.26
C GLN A 216 14.81 6.15 5.06
N SER A 217 13.69 6.84 4.84
CA SER A 217 12.44 6.56 5.55
C SER A 217 11.32 6.41 4.55
N VAL A 218 10.74 5.22 4.44
CA VAL A 218 9.62 4.93 3.55
C VAL A 218 8.38 4.62 4.38
N ARG A 219 7.34 5.44 4.24
CA ARG A 219 6.06 5.23 4.90
C ARG A 219 4.99 5.10 3.85
N THR A 220 4.25 4.00 3.90
CA THR A 220 3.23 3.68 2.91
C THR A 220 1.87 3.44 3.57
N TRP A 221 0.81 3.96 2.97
CA TRP A 221 -0.56 3.78 3.42
C TRP A 221 -1.42 3.26 2.28
N PHE A 222 -2.16 2.19 2.53
CA PHE A 222 -3.11 1.59 1.61
C PHE A 222 -4.09 0.70 2.39
N ASP A 223 -5.23 0.35 1.79
CA ASP A 223 -6.15 -0.61 2.39
C ASP A 223 -5.66 -2.06 2.13
N PRO A 224 -5.14 -2.78 3.14
CA PRO A 224 -4.61 -4.12 2.95
C PRO A 224 -5.70 -5.15 2.64
N MET A 225 -6.97 -4.83 2.92
CA MET A 225 -8.11 -5.70 2.63
C MET A 225 -8.69 -5.49 1.24
N ASP A 226 -8.37 -4.38 0.56
CA ASP A 226 -8.92 -4.08 -0.76
C ASP A 226 -8.61 -5.17 -1.78
N MET A 227 -7.36 -5.63 -1.81
CA MET A 227 -6.96 -6.78 -2.63
C MET A 227 -7.82 -8.01 -2.35
N PHE A 228 -8.05 -8.35 -1.08
CA PHE A 228 -8.80 -9.56 -0.71
C PHE A 228 -10.29 -9.46 -1.03
N ARG A 229 -10.88 -8.26 -0.88
CA ARG A 229 -12.26 -8.02 -1.33
C ARG A 229 -12.39 -8.18 -2.84
N GLN A 230 -11.35 -7.87 -3.61
CA GLN A 230 -11.34 -8.09 -5.07
C GLN A 230 -11.06 -9.56 -5.43
N ILE A 231 -10.20 -10.26 -4.68
CA ILE A 231 -9.95 -11.71 -4.85
C ILE A 231 -11.22 -12.53 -4.59
N ALA A 232 -11.99 -12.13 -3.58
CA ALA A 232 -13.16 -12.87 -3.10
C ALA A 232 -14.34 -11.90 -2.87
N PRO A 233 -14.94 -11.35 -3.93
CA PRO A 233 -16.02 -10.36 -3.82
C PRO A 233 -17.28 -10.92 -3.13
N ASN A 234 -17.45 -12.24 -3.15
CA ASN A 234 -18.54 -12.95 -2.49
C ASN A 234 -18.11 -13.62 -1.17
N GLY A 235 -16.94 -13.26 -0.63
CA GLY A 235 -16.36 -13.85 0.58
C GLY A 235 -15.55 -15.13 0.34
N VAL A 236 -14.96 -15.66 1.43
CA VAL A 236 -14.08 -16.84 1.39
C VAL A 236 -14.84 -18.07 0.92
N VAL A 237 -14.38 -18.69 -0.17
CA VAL A 237 -15.07 -19.81 -0.83
C VAL A 237 -14.79 -21.15 -0.13
N LYS A 238 -13.55 -21.39 0.31
CA LYS A 238 -13.16 -22.66 0.93
C LYS A 238 -12.10 -22.47 2.02
N LYS A 239 -12.32 -23.07 3.19
CA LYS A 239 -11.37 -23.14 4.31
C LYS A 239 -11.14 -24.61 4.65
N GLU A 240 -9.88 -25.04 4.65
CA GLU A 240 -9.50 -26.43 4.93
C GLU A 240 -8.49 -26.47 6.08
N ALA A 241 -8.60 -27.49 6.93
CA ALA A 241 -7.56 -27.77 7.92
C ALA A 241 -6.29 -28.20 7.19
N VAL A 242 -5.14 -27.84 7.77
CA VAL A 242 -3.82 -28.12 7.21
C VAL A 242 -3.08 -29.05 8.16
N ASP A 243 -2.46 -30.09 7.61
CA ASP A 243 -1.49 -30.90 8.35
C ASP A 243 -0.26 -30.05 8.70
N LYS A 244 -0.11 -29.80 10.01
CA LYS A 244 0.95 -28.96 10.57
C LYS A 244 2.35 -29.58 10.47
N SER A 245 2.47 -30.83 10.00
CA SER A 245 3.77 -31.46 9.75
C SER A 245 4.42 -31.04 8.43
N LEU A 246 3.65 -30.47 7.48
CA LEU A 246 4.15 -30.03 6.19
C LEU A 246 4.78 -28.63 6.27
N SER A 247 5.79 -28.36 5.43
CA SER A 247 6.26 -26.99 5.25
C SER A 247 5.18 -26.12 4.59
N PRO A 248 5.16 -24.79 4.80
CA PRO A 248 4.18 -23.90 4.17
C PRO A 248 4.12 -24.04 2.64
N GLY A 249 5.27 -24.24 2.00
CA GLY A 249 5.37 -24.43 0.56
C GLY A 249 4.74 -25.73 0.04
N GLU A 250 4.83 -26.82 0.79
CA GLU A 250 4.23 -28.13 0.48
C GLU A 250 2.72 -28.14 0.81
N ALA A 251 2.33 -27.52 1.93
CA ALA A 251 0.95 -27.40 2.35
C ALA A 251 0.08 -26.64 1.32
N ILE A 252 0.64 -25.62 0.66
CA ILE A 252 -0.03 -24.89 -0.44
C ILE A 252 -0.41 -25.83 -1.59
N ASP A 253 0.45 -26.79 -1.94
CA ASP A 253 0.23 -27.69 -3.08
C ASP A 253 -0.53 -28.97 -2.69
N SER A 254 -0.79 -29.20 -1.40
CA SER A 254 -1.50 -30.40 -0.92
C SER A 254 -3.01 -30.41 -1.25
N GLU A 255 -3.55 -31.55 -1.68
CA GLU A 255 -4.99 -31.74 -1.93
C GLU A 255 -5.73 -32.32 -0.71
N GLN A 256 -5.51 -31.79 0.51
CA GLN A 256 -6.14 -32.35 1.71
C GLN A 256 -7.66 -32.18 1.70
N LYS A 257 -8.38 -33.27 1.40
CA LYS A 257 -9.85 -33.39 1.49
C LYS A 257 -10.34 -33.55 2.93
N VAL A 258 -10.07 -32.60 3.82
CA VAL A 258 -10.77 -32.56 5.11
C VAL A 258 -11.79 -31.43 5.04
N GLU A 259 -12.92 -31.75 4.40
CA GLU A 259 -14.11 -30.90 4.39
C GLU A 259 -14.69 -30.91 5.81
N ILE A 260 -14.73 -29.73 6.46
CA ILE A 260 -15.41 -29.59 7.74
C ILE A 260 -16.91 -29.66 7.44
N ASP A 261 -17.54 -30.80 7.75
CA ASP A 261 -18.99 -30.96 7.68
C ASP A 261 -19.66 -29.94 8.61
N GLN A 262 -20.23 -28.88 8.03
CA GLN A 262 -20.97 -27.85 8.77
C GLN A 262 -22.39 -28.30 9.15
N ARG A 263 -22.74 -29.59 9.02
CA ARG A 263 -23.99 -30.09 9.58
C ARG A 263 -23.89 -30.13 11.12
N PRO A 264 -24.84 -29.52 11.86
CA PRO A 264 -24.96 -29.77 13.28
C PRO A 264 -25.13 -31.28 13.49
N ARG A 265 -24.22 -31.91 14.23
CA ARG A 265 -24.42 -33.31 14.64
C ARG A 265 -25.67 -33.38 15.51
N PRO A 266 -26.59 -34.32 15.27
CA PRO A 266 -27.68 -34.57 16.20
C PRO A 266 -27.11 -34.91 17.58
N LEU A 267 -27.74 -34.40 18.64
CA LEU A 267 -27.45 -34.81 20.01
C LEU A 267 -27.76 -36.31 20.13
N GLU A 268 -26.74 -37.16 20.08
CA GLU A 268 -26.89 -38.54 20.51
C GLU A 268 -26.77 -38.62 22.04
N THR A 269 -27.81 -39.23 22.57
CA THR A 269 -28.10 -39.58 23.95
C THR A 269 -26.96 -40.40 24.58
N LEU A 270 -26.21 -39.79 25.48
CA LEU A 270 -25.45 -40.54 26.48
C LEU A 270 -26.44 -41.17 27.45
N ASN A 271 -26.75 -42.45 27.23
CA ASN A 271 -27.42 -43.30 28.21
C ASN A 271 -26.48 -43.52 29.40
N GLY A 272 -26.54 -42.61 30.37
CA GLY A 272 -25.91 -42.74 31.69
C GLY A 272 -26.92 -42.31 32.75
N LYS A 273 -27.39 -43.28 33.54
CA LYS A 273 -28.34 -43.13 34.65
C LYS A 273 -28.12 -41.84 35.46
N MET A 274 -29.15 -41.01 35.57
CA MET A 274 -29.30 -40.10 36.70
C MET A 274 -30.75 -40.12 37.18
N THR A 275 -30.91 -40.62 38.40
CA THR A 275 -32.12 -40.51 39.20
C THR A 275 -32.35 -39.06 39.61
N ASP A 276 -33.62 -38.66 39.51
CA ASP A 276 -34.33 -37.72 40.36
C ASP A 276 -33.76 -36.30 40.49
N LEU A 277 -34.49 -35.32 39.92
CA LEU A 277 -35.10 -34.23 40.68
C LEU A 277 -36.00 -33.40 39.75
N SER A 278 -37.29 -33.40 40.08
CA SER A 278 -38.37 -32.62 39.46
C SER A 278 -38.26 -31.12 39.77
N VAL A 279 -38.35 -30.25 38.77
CA VAL A 279 -39.03 -28.94 38.88
C VAL A 279 -39.70 -28.56 37.54
N LYS A 280 -40.94 -28.06 37.64
CA LYS A 280 -41.95 -27.80 36.59
C LYS A 280 -41.65 -26.57 35.69
N PRO A 281 -42.27 -26.45 34.50
CA PRO A 281 -41.93 -25.46 33.48
C PRO A 281 -42.62 -24.10 33.70
N VAL A 282 -41.94 -23.03 33.32
CA VAL A 282 -42.53 -21.68 33.20
C VAL A 282 -42.44 -21.23 31.75
N GLN A 283 -43.55 -20.62 31.31
CA GLN A 283 -43.94 -20.34 29.94
C GLN A 283 -43.13 -19.22 29.27
N THR A 284 -42.89 -19.40 27.97
CA THR A 284 -42.43 -18.39 27.01
C THR A 284 -43.48 -17.30 26.80
N PRO A 285 -43.06 -16.09 26.40
CA PRO A 285 -43.78 -15.38 25.36
C PRO A 285 -42.92 -15.20 24.11
N THR A 286 -43.54 -15.56 23.00
CA THR A 286 -43.16 -15.38 21.60
C THR A 286 -42.91 -13.90 21.28
N GLN A 287 -41.83 -13.60 20.55
CA GLN A 287 -41.81 -12.47 19.63
C GLN A 287 -40.93 -12.78 18.42
N GLU A 288 -41.59 -12.92 17.28
CA GLU A 288 -40.98 -12.89 15.95
C GLU A 288 -40.31 -11.52 15.73
N SER A 289 -39.04 -11.51 15.34
CA SER A 289 -38.46 -10.39 14.60
C SER A 289 -37.33 -10.91 13.71
N GLY A 290 -37.50 -10.74 12.40
CA GLY A 290 -36.56 -11.21 11.38
C GLY A 290 -35.21 -10.49 11.40
N PRO A 291 -34.17 -11.06 10.77
CA PRO A 291 -32.83 -10.51 10.79
C PRO A 291 -32.71 -9.42 9.71
N ASN A 292 -33.25 -8.23 9.99
CA ASN A 292 -32.96 -7.07 9.16
C ASN A 292 -33.04 -5.77 9.97
N LYS A 293 -32.05 -5.56 10.86
CA LYS A 293 -31.58 -4.26 11.37
C LYS A 293 -30.52 -4.47 12.44
N LEU A 294 -29.25 -4.61 12.02
CA LEU A 294 -28.08 -4.39 12.89
C LEU A 294 -26.81 -4.28 12.04
N VAL A 295 -26.82 -3.39 11.05
CA VAL A 295 -25.58 -2.84 10.45
C VAL A 295 -25.86 -1.37 10.11
N ALA A 296 -25.86 -0.53 11.12
CA ALA A 296 -25.84 0.93 10.96
C ALA A 296 -25.07 1.50 12.14
N GLY A 297 -23.75 1.67 11.96
CA GLY A 297 -22.92 2.30 12.97
C GLY A 297 -21.45 1.94 12.85
N THR A 298 -20.80 2.45 11.80
CA THR A 298 -19.40 2.94 11.76
C THR A 298 -19.05 3.23 10.29
N GLY A 299 -19.59 4.33 9.76
CA GLY A 299 -19.12 4.90 8.50
C GLY A 299 -17.88 5.75 8.75
N CYS A 300 -16.84 5.54 7.96
CA CYS A 300 -15.66 6.39 7.93
C CYS A 300 -16.10 7.83 7.56
N PRO A 301 -15.78 8.87 8.33
CA PRO A 301 -16.30 10.24 8.11
C PRO A 301 -15.78 10.92 6.84
N PHE A 302 -14.92 10.24 6.06
CA PHE A 302 -14.35 10.74 4.80
C PHE A 302 -14.89 10.03 3.55
N ALA A 303 -15.83 9.08 3.70
CA ALA A 303 -16.46 8.45 2.55
C ALA A 303 -17.51 9.39 1.95
N GLY A 304 -17.12 10.13 0.90
CA GLY A 304 -18.08 10.82 0.04
C GLY A 304 -19.14 9.84 -0.49
N PRO A 305 -20.37 10.30 -0.76
CA PRO A 305 -21.52 9.42 -1.04
C PRO A 305 -21.46 8.69 -2.39
N ASN A 306 -20.43 8.93 -3.22
CA ASN A 306 -20.37 8.41 -4.57
C ASN A 306 -18.96 7.87 -4.95
N PRO A 307 -18.77 6.54 -5.02
CA PRO A 307 -17.51 5.92 -5.43
C PRO A 307 -17.05 6.28 -6.85
N GLN A 308 -17.98 6.63 -7.75
CA GLN A 308 -17.62 7.05 -9.12
C GLN A 308 -16.99 8.46 -9.17
N GLU A 309 -17.25 9.33 -8.19
CA GLU A 309 -16.65 10.67 -8.11
C GLU A 309 -15.21 10.65 -7.58
N ALA A 310 -14.87 9.67 -6.73
CA ALA A 310 -13.51 9.47 -6.22
C ALA A 310 -12.49 9.03 -7.29
N ALA A 311 -12.97 8.51 -8.43
CA ALA A 311 -12.16 8.07 -9.56
C ALA A 311 -11.91 9.17 -10.61
N ALA A 312 -12.57 10.33 -10.49
CA ALA A 312 -12.38 11.44 -11.43
C ALA A 312 -11.12 12.25 -11.08
N PRO A 313 -10.35 12.73 -12.08
CA PRO A 313 -9.29 13.70 -11.84
C PRO A 313 -9.88 14.96 -11.19
N PHE A 314 -9.29 15.44 -10.10
CA PHE A 314 -9.70 16.72 -9.52
C PHE A 314 -9.50 17.83 -10.56
N PRO A 315 -10.54 18.61 -10.91
CA PRO A 315 -10.36 19.72 -11.83
C PRO A 315 -9.45 20.77 -11.16
N PRO A 316 -8.52 21.40 -11.89
CA PRO A 316 -7.77 22.52 -11.35
C PRO A 316 -8.74 23.61 -10.90
N ALA A 317 -8.47 24.20 -9.74
CA ALA A 317 -9.34 25.21 -9.14
C ALA A 317 -9.64 26.32 -10.16
N LYS A 318 -10.92 26.47 -10.54
CA LYS A 318 -11.36 27.60 -11.35
C LYS A 318 -11.35 28.84 -10.48
N VAL A 319 -10.37 29.72 -10.71
CA VAL A 319 -10.38 31.06 -10.15
C VAL A 319 -11.52 31.84 -10.80
N SER A 320 -12.56 32.18 -10.05
CA SER A 320 -13.58 33.13 -10.47
C SER A 320 -12.95 34.53 -10.50
N GLY A 321 -12.48 34.94 -11.67
CA GLY A 321 -11.97 36.29 -11.88
C GLY A 321 -13.13 37.28 -11.94
N HIS A 322 -13.29 38.08 -10.89
CA HIS A 322 -13.86 39.42 -11.05
C HIS A 322 -12.78 40.31 -11.68
N PRO A 323 -13.06 41.08 -12.75
CA PRO A 323 -12.07 41.97 -13.33
C PRO A 323 -11.87 43.14 -12.36
N LEU A 324 -10.69 43.22 -11.75
CA LEU A 324 -10.22 44.44 -11.08
C LEU A 324 -9.55 45.33 -12.12
N GLU A 325 -9.94 46.60 -12.12
CA GLU A 325 -9.39 47.65 -12.97
C GLU A 325 -7.87 47.78 -12.82
N SER A 326 -7.26 48.22 -13.91
CA SER A 326 -5.85 48.41 -14.17
C SER A 326 -5.04 48.99 -12.98
N GLY A 327 -3.95 48.32 -12.60
CA GLY A 327 -2.81 49.05 -12.00
C GLY A 327 -1.92 48.34 -10.99
N GLU A 328 -2.24 47.15 -10.48
CA GLU A 328 -1.37 46.47 -9.49
C GLU A 328 -1.04 45.03 -9.89
N GLN A 329 0.25 44.76 -10.03
CA GLN A 329 0.78 43.41 -10.21
C GLN A 329 0.51 42.61 -8.92
N SER A 330 -0.21 41.50 -9.06
CA SER A 330 -0.40 40.51 -8.01
C SER A 330 0.95 39.89 -7.61
N LYS A 331 1.57 40.42 -6.55
CA LYS A 331 2.68 39.76 -5.85
C LYS A 331 2.12 38.57 -5.09
N ILE A 332 2.32 37.37 -5.64
CA ILE A 332 2.23 36.13 -4.88
C ILE A 332 3.56 35.99 -4.11
N SER A 333 3.53 36.14 -2.79
CA SER A 333 4.69 35.89 -1.90
C SER A 333 4.53 34.55 -1.17
N HIS A 334 5.56 33.69 -1.23
CA HIS A 334 5.68 32.46 -0.44
C HIS A 334 5.67 32.72 1.09
N PRO A 335 5.34 31.71 1.93
CA PRO A 335 5.14 31.89 3.36
C PRO A 335 6.47 31.91 4.10
N ASN A 336 7.10 33.08 4.16
CA ASN A 336 8.06 33.44 5.20
C ASN A 336 7.69 34.82 5.76
N ILE A 337 6.40 35.05 6.00
CA ILE A 337 5.95 36.20 6.77
C ILE A 337 6.32 35.92 8.23
N ALA A 338 7.10 36.81 8.84
CA ALA A 338 7.42 36.72 10.25
C ALA A 338 6.10 36.67 11.05
N LEU A 339 5.91 35.61 11.84
CA LEU A 339 4.75 35.46 12.71
C LEU A 339 4.57 36.73 13.55
N SER A 340 3.34 37.23 13.60
CA SER A 340 2.98 38.40 14.41
C SER A 340 3.30 38.12 15.88
N ALA A 341 3.46 39.19 16.67
CA ALA A 341 3.75 39.04 18.10
C ALA A 341 2.65 38.22 18.82
N SER A 342 1.38 38.39 18.44
CA SER A 342 0.28 37.61 19.03
C SER A 342 0.32 36.14 18.62
N ALA A 343 0.65 35.81 17.36
CA ALA A 343 0.77 34.43 16.90
C ALA A 343 1.88 33.67 17.65
N LYS A 344 2.99 34.37 17.97
CA LYS A 344 4.08 33.81 18.78
C LYS A 344 3.69 33.61 20.25
N GLU A 345 2.77 34.42 20.77
CA GLU A 345 2.32 34.34 22.17
C GLU A 345 1.30 33.20 22.35
N ILE A 346 0.41 33.01 21.37
CA ILE A 346 -0.54 31.88 21.31
C ILE A 346 0.19 30.53 21.15
N LEU A 347 1.23 30.48 20.31
CA LEU A 347 2.06 29.27 20.19
C LEU A 347 2.81 28.94 21.50
N LYS A 348 3.12 29.94 22.32
CA LYS A 348 3.75 29.72 23.64
C LYS A 348 2.76 29.27 24.71
N SER A 349 1.48 29.60 24.60
CA SER A 349 0.44 29.12 25.53
C SER A 349 -0.03 27.69 25.21
N GLY A 350 0.35 27.14 24.05
CA GLY A 350 -0.06 25.80 23.62
C GLY A 350 -1.49 25.72 23.10
N GLU A 351 -2.13 26.87 22.86
CA GLU A 351 -3.47 26.94 22.27
C GLU A 351 -3.38 27.15 20.75
N GLN A 352 -4.38 26.66 20.01
CA GLN A 352 -4.47 26.86 18.57
C GLN A 352 -5.10 28.23 18.28
N GLU A 353 -4.59 28.97 17.28
CA GLU A 353 -5.24 30.23 16.86
C GLU A 353 -6.71 29.96 16.49
N GLY A 354 -7.64 30.69 17.11
CA GLY A 354 -9.08 30.53 16.89
C GLY A 354 -9.80 29.52 17.80
N VAL A 355 -9.16 29.01 18.87
CA VAL A 355 -9.84 28.21 19.89
C VAL A 355 -11.06 28.98 20.42
N GLY A 356 -12.25 28.41 20.23
CA GLY A 356 -13.54 29.00 20.64
C GLY A 356 -14.29 29.79 19.57
N GLN A 357 -13.70 30.05 18.40
CA GLN A 357 -14.40 30.65 17.26
C GLN A 357 -14.79 29.58 16.25
N CYS A 358 -16.08 29.31 16.14
CA CYS A 358 -16.61 28.44 15.09
C CYS A 358 -16.51 29.17 13.74
N PRO A 359 -15.75 28.67 12.75
CA PRO A 359 -15.56 29.36 11.47
C PRO A 359 -16.84 29.41 10.61
N PHE A 360 -17.93 28.78 11.06
CA PHE A 360 -19.23 28.73 10.37
C PHE A 360 -20.30 29.63 10.98
N ILE A 361 -20.01 30.35 12.07
CA ILE A 361 -20.95 31.33 12.63
C ILE A 361 -20.53 32.71 12.14
N SER A 362 -21.12 33.14 11.01
CA SER A 362 -21.11 34.54 10.61
C SER A 362 -21.92 35.34 11.63
N THR A 363 -21.26 36.16 12.44
CA THR A 363 -21.94 37.20 13.22
C THR A 363 -22.46 38.25 12.25
N ALA A 364 -23.78 38.25 12.03
CA ALA A 364 -24.44 39.32 11.29
C ALA A 364 -24.17 40.69 11.96
N PRO A 365 -23.90 41.75 11.20
CA PRO A 365 -23.74 43.09 11.76
C PRO A 365 -25.09 43.61 12.28
N GLN A 366 -25.07 44.27 13.44
CA GLN A 366 -26.18 45.08 13.96
C GLN A 366 -26.28 46.41 13.21
#